data_AF-A0A366HTP0-F1
#
_entry.id   AF-A0A366HTP0-F1
#
_cell.length_a   1.000
_cell.length_b   1.000
_cell.length_c   1.000
_cell.angle_alpha   90.00
_cell.angle_beta   90.00
_cell.angle_gamma   90.00
#
_symmetry.space_group_name_H-M   'P 1'
#
loop_
_entity.id
_entity.type
_entity.pdbx_description
1 polymer ?
#
loop_
_entity_poly.entity_id
_entity_poly.type
_entity_poly.pdbx_seq_one_letter_code
_entity_poly.pdbx_strand_id
1 'polypeptide(L)'
;MRFTSLFSLLVGATASCLLHAQTPVAEITTTGPVKVQPDAVAPVPNPTAPPKPKAYVDPGETDDDFIIQGEYVGKDKEGNRFGTQVIAMGEGKFEAVRYQGGLPGDGWDGDRKEITRVSGSREQGEMTVVFNGPKSRSEADGAKIFVTQMHKEPVMDLKRAYRESSTLNASPPDGAVVLFDGKGVNGFPKARVTPGGLLIEGCTSEEKFADCTIHLEFRLPYMPTARGQGRGNSGIYLQGRYEVQMLDSFGLEGKDNECGGIYKVAQPKVNMCFPPLSWQTYDIDFTAAKFDASGKKIANAKVSVKHNGVIIHENVEIPNTTGSAPIKDESAAPGPIFLQNHGNPVRYRNIWVVRK
;
A
#
# COMPACT_ATOMS: atom_id res chain seq x y z
N MET A 1 50.71 24.88 -30.12
CA MET A 1 51.91 25.38 -29.42
C MET A 1 51.85 24.84 -27.99
N ARG A 2 52.55 23.74 -27.71
CA ARG A 2 53.87 23.61 -27.02
C ARG A 2 53.74 23.74 -25.48
N PHE A 3 53.76 22.62 -24.76
CA PHE A 3 54.86 22.03 -23.92
C PHE A 3 54.86 22.61 -22.49
N THR A 4 55.06 21.88 -21.37
CA THR A 4 56.01 20.78 -21.12
C THR A 4 55.66 20.02 -19.81
N SER A 5 56.03 18.74 -19.77
CA SER A 5 56.13 17.82 -18.62
C SER A 5 57.45 17.99 -17.86
N LEU A 6 57.58 17.53 -16.60
CA LEU A 6 58.73 16.72 -16.18
C LEU A 6 58.53 15.95 -14.84
N PHE A 7 58.94 14.68 -14.89
CA PHE A 7 59.19 13.69 -13.82
C PHE A 7 60.41 14.03 -12.94
N SER A 8 60.52 13.46 -11.72
CA SER A 8 61.65 12.56 -11.38
C SER A 8 61.46 11.78 -10.06
N LEU A 9 61.95 10.54 -10.10
CA LEU A 9 62.06 9.47 -9.09
C LEU A 9 63.46 9.48 -8.43
N LEU A 10 63.61 8.87 -7.23
CA LEU A 10 64.71 8.00 -6.72
C LEU A 10 64.52 7.86 -5.18
N VAL A 11 64.32 6.71 -4.51
CA VAL A 11 64.98 5.39 -4.38
C VAL A 11 66.23 5.36 -3.46
N GLY A 12 66.20 4.45 -2.45
CA GLY A 12 67.36 3.87 -1.74
C GLY A 12 67.17 3.77 -0.21
N ALA A 13 66.83 2.61 0.40
CA ALA A 13 67.71 1.48 0.80
C ALA A 13 68.61 1.83 2.03
N THR A 14 68.86 1.03 3.09
CA THR A 14 68.65 -0.40 3.43
C THR A 14 69.17 -0.67 4.86
N ALA A 15 68.64 -1.75 5.49
CA ALA A 15 69.31 -2.71 6.41
C ALA A 15 69.74 -2.28 7.84
N SER A 16 69.89 -3.15 8.86
CA SER A 16 69.51 -4.53 9.23
C SER A 16 70.22 -4.87 10.58
N CYS A 17 69.86 -6.00 11.19
CA CYS A 17 70.48 -6.75 12.31
C CYS A 17 70.04 -6.37 13.74
N LEU A 18 69.24 -7.21 14.42
CA LEU A 18 69.55 -8.49 15.10
C LEU A 18 70.35 -8.31 16.39
N LEU A 19 69.75 -8.65 17.53
CA LEU A 19 70.40 -9.46 18.57
C LEU A 19 69.33 -10.10 19.49
N HIS A 20 69.47 -11.40 19.71
CA HIS A 20 68.77 -12.20 20.72
C HIS A 20 69.39 -11.93 22.11
N ALA A 21 68.59 -11.98 23.18
CA ALA A 21 68.92 -12.76 24.40
C ALA A 21 67.84 -12.64 25.50
N GLN A 22 67.40 -13.82 25.94
CA GLN A 22 67.25 -14.26 27.33
C GLN A 22 66.21 -13.61 28.26
N THR A 23 65.23 -14.45 28.60
CA THR A 23 64.29 -14.37 29.72
C THR A 23 65.00 -14.31 31.09
N PRO A 24 64.54 -13.45 32.01
CA PRO A 24 64.69 -13.66 33.44
C PRO A 24 63.41 -14.27 34.04
N VAL A 25 63.63 -15.31 34.85
CA VAL A 25 62.66 -15.88 35.80
C VAL A 25 62.62 -14.94 37.02
N ALA A 26 61.44 -14.51 37.45
CA ALA A 26 61.25 -13.81 38.71
C ALA A 26 59.97 -14.27 39.42
N GLU A 27 60.21 -15.02 40.50
CA GLU A 27 59.56 -15.07 41.82
C GLU A 27 58.05 -14.88 41.93
N ILE A 28 57.42 -15.95 42.43
CA ILE A 28 56.06 -16.01 42.94
C ILE A 28 56.04 -15.42 44.36
N THR A 29 55.52 -14.21 44.50
CA THR A 29 55.05 -13.67 45.79
C THR A 29 53.53 -13.68 45.83
N THR A 30 52.98 -14.39 46.81
CA THR A 30 51.55 -14.56 47.06
C THR A 30 50.93 -13.29 47.66
N THR A 31 49.95 -12.69 46.99
CA THR A 31 49.06 -11.68 47.60
C THR A 31 47.62 -11.83 47.10
N GLY A 32 46.73 -12.24 48.02
CA GLY A 32 45.30 -11.90 48.15
C GLY A 32 44.32 -12.08 46.96
N PRO A 33 43.05 -12.47 47.20
CA PRO A 33 42.06 -12.56 46.13
C PRO A 33 41.70 -11.16 45.60
N VAL A 34 42.08 -10.89 44.35
CA VAL A 34 41.58 -9.75 43.56
C VAL A 34 40.12 -10.03 43.21
N LYS A 35 39.19 -9.21 43.73
CA LYS A 35 37.80 -9.19 43.22
C LYS A 35 37.83 -8.65 41.79
N VAL A 36 37.68 -9.54 40.81
CA VAL A 36 37.43 -9.16 39.42
C VAL A 36 36.03 -8.55 39.35
N GLN A 37 35.97 -7.24 39.16
CA GLN A 37 34.75 -6.56 38.74
C GLN A 37 34.55 -6.95 37.26
N PRO A 38 33.42 -7.56 36.86
CA PRO A 38 33.23 -7.94 35.47
C PRO A 38 33.24 -6.67 34.62
N ASP A 39 34.09 -6.65 33.60
CA ASP A 39 34.16 -5.58 32.62
C ASP A 39 32.76 -5.31 32.08
N ALA A 40 32.34 -4.05 32.12
CA ALA A 40 31.09 -3.62 31.53
C ALA A 40 31.12 -3.96 30.03
N VAL A 41 30.32 -4.95 29.64
CA VAL A 41 30.10 -5.28 28.23
C VAL A 41 29.51 -4.05 27.57
N ALA A 42 30.26 -3.44 26.64
CA ALA A 42 29.76 -2.33 25.85
C ALA A 42 28.43 -2.75 25.17
N PRO A 43 27.39 -1.91 25.19
CA PRO A 43 26.12 -2.26 24.58
C PRO A 43 26.35 -2.59 23.11
N VAL A 44 25.95 -3.80 22.70
CA VAL A 44 25.92 -4.20 21.30
C VAL A 44 25.04 -3.17 20.57
N PRO A 45 25.53 -2.51 19.51
CA PRO A 45 24.71 -1.57 18.76
C PRO A 45 23.48 -2.32 18.24
N ASN A 46 22.29 -1.80 18.56
CA ASN A 46 21.04 -2.35 18.04
C ASN A 46 21.16 -2.50 16.51
N PRO A 47 20.81 -3.67 15.94
CA PRO A 47 20.81 -3.80 14.49
C PRO A 47 19.90 -2.71 13.91
N THR A 48 20.47 -1.89 13.02
CA THR A 48 19.74 -0.85 12.31
C THR A 48 18.51 -1.48 11.66
N ALA A 49 17.33 -0.89 11.91
CA ALA A 49 16.09 -1.38 11.33
C ALA A 49 16.25 -1.56 9.80
N PRO A 50 15.66 -2.62 9.21
CA PRO A 50 15.76 -2.84 7.77
C PRO A 50 15.27 -1.59 7.01
N PRO A 51 15.89 -1.29 5.85
CA PRO A 51 15.51 -0.12 5.06
C PRO A 51 14.02 -0.20 4.68
N LYS A 52 13.35 0.95 4.67
CA LYS A 52 11.94 1.02 4.26
C LYS A 52 11.79 0.47 2.83
N PRO A 53 10.75 -0.32 2.55
CA PRO A 53 10.45 -0.75 1.18
C PRO A 53 10.36 0.43 0.22
N LYS A 54 10.88 0.25 -1.00
CA LYS A 54 10.79 1.26 -2.05
C LYS A 54 9.33 1.47 -2.46
N ALA A 55 8.95 2.73 -2.64
CA ALA A 55 7.63 3.11 -3.12
C ALA A 55 7.74 3.80 -4.47
N TYR A 56 7.02 3.27 -5.44
CA TYR A 56 6.88 3.83 -6.77
C TYR A 56 5.57 4.61 -6.85
N VAL A 57 5.62 5.81 -7.41
CA VAL A 57 4.45 6.68 -7.62
C VAL A 57 4.22 7.02 -9.08
N ASP A 58 5.16 6.65 -9.95
CA ASP A 58 5.13 6.82 -11.39
C ASP A 58 5.26 5.45 -12.06
N PRO A 59 4.29 5.02 -12.89
CA PRO A 59 4.40 3.79 -13.68
C PRO A 59 5.68 3.69 -14.52
N GLY A 60 6.19 4.81 -15.02
CA GLY A 60 7.40 4.86 -15.86
C GLY A 60 8.71 4.66 -15.09
N GLU A 61 8.66 4.68 -13.76
CA GLU A 61 9.83 4.49 -12.89
C GLU A 61 9.77 3.17 -12.09
N THR A 62 8.83 2.29 -12.44
CA THR A 62 8.66 0.99 -11.79
C THR A 62 9.75 -0.01 -12.19
N ASP A 63 9.79 -1.14 -11.48
CA ASP A 63 10.62 -2.28 -11.87
C ASP A 63 9.91 -3.16 -12.91
N ASP A 64 10.66 -4.11 -13.47
CA ASP A 64 10.18 -5.01 -14.52
C ASP A 64 9.08 -5.98 -14.07
N ASP A 65 8.79 -6.07 -12.76
CA ASP A 65 7.71 -6.93 -12.26
C ASP A 65 6.34 -6.25 -12.46
N PHE A 66 6.30 -4.92 -12.50
CA PHE A 66 5.07 -4.14 -12.61
C PHE A 66 4.28 -4.45 -13.88
N ILE A 67 4.95 -4.72 -15.00
CA ILE A 67 4.29 -5.05 -16.27
C ILE A 67 3.37 -6.28 -16.17
N ILE A 68 3.72 -7.25 -15.32
CA ILE A 68 2.94 -8.47 -15.12
C ILE A 68 1.84 -8.27 -14.09
N GLN A 69 2.04 -7.39 -13.12
CA GLN A 69 1.05 -7.10 -12.09
C GLN A 69 -0.22 -6.48 -12.70
N GLY A 70 -1.38 -7.06 -12.43
CA GLY A 70 -2.66 -6.54 -12.90
C GLY A 70 -3.77 -7.57 -12.92
N GLU A 71 -4.84 -7.24 -13.63
CA GLU A 71 -6.04 -8.08 -13.73
C GLU A 71 -6.10 -8.74 -15.11
N TYR A 72 -6.59 -9.98 -15.15
CA TYR A 72 -6.71 -10.78 -16.35
C TYR A 72 -8.05 -11.50 -16.36
N VAL A 73 -8.73 -11.54 -17.51
CA VAL A 73 -10.06 -12.14 -17.66
C VAL A 73 -10.15 -13.00 -18.91
N GLY A 74 -10.94 -14.05 -18.84
CA GLY A 74 -11.17 -14.95 -19.97
C GLY A 74 -12.20 -16.01 -19.67
N LYS A 75 -12.30 -16.98 -20.57
CA LYS A 75 -13.25 -18.09 -20.47
C LYS A 75 -12.56 -19.40 -20.81
N ASP A 76 -12.99 -20.49 -20.19
CA ASP A 76 -12.62 -21.84 -20.62
C ASP A 76 -13.40 -22.27 -21.88
N LYS A 77 -13.17 -23.50 -22.34
CA LYS A 77 -13.81 -24.07 -23.55
C LYS A 77 -15.31 -24.27 -23.37
N GLU A 78 -15.76 -24.46 -22.14
CA GLU A 78 -17.15 -24.60 -21.73
C GLU A 78 -17.86 -23.25 -21.58
N GLY A 79 -17.12 -22.14 -21.67
CA GLY A 79 -17.63 -20.77 -21.61
C GLY A 79 -17.72 -20.19 -20.19
N ASN A 80 -17.23 -20.90 -19.18
CA ASN A 80 -17.18 -20.41 -17.80
C ASN A 80 -16.19 -19.25 -17.71
N ARG A 81 -16.60 -18.17 -17.04
CA ARG A 81 -15.76 -16.97 -16.87
C ARG A 81 -14.78 -17.14 -15.72
N PHE A 82 -13.61 -16.54 -15.88
CA PHE A 82 -12.59 -16.45 -14.82
C PHE A 82 -11.98 -15.05 -14.80
N GLY A 83 -11.66 -14.60 -13.59
CA GLY A 83 -10.81 -13.44 -13.33
C GLY A 83 -9.57 -13.85 -12.54
N THR A 84 -8.43 -13.28 -12.85
CA THR A 84 -7.19 -13.49 -12.11
C THR A 84 -6.53 -12.16 -11.80
N GLN A 85 -6.21 -11.93 -10.53
CA GLN A 85 -5.36 -10.84 -10.11
C GLN A 85 -3.94 -11.38 -9.92
N VAL A 86 -2.96 -10.81 -10.62
CA VAL A 86 -1.53 -11.15 -10.48
C VAL A 86 -0.84 -10.03 -9.72
N ILE A 87 -0.24 -10.36 -8.59
CA ILE A 87 0.39 -9.44 -7.65
C ILE A 87 1.89 -9.62 -7.71
N ALA A 88 2.62 -8.54 -7.97
CA ALA A 88 4.07 -8.57 -7.89
C ALA A 88 4.52 -8.53 -6.42
N MET A 89 5.37 -9.48 -6.06
CA MET A 89 5.91 -9.67 -4.72
C MET A 89 7.35 -9.17 -4.61
N GLY A 90 7.89 -8.63 -5.70
CA GLY A 90 9.25 -8.11 -5.85
C GLY A 90 10.26 -9.20 -6.17
N GLU A 91 11.36 -8.80 -6.80
CA GLU A 91 12.49 -9.69 -7.13
C GLU A 91 12.06 -10.88 -8.00
N GLY A 92 11.17 -10.66 -8.98
CA GLY A 92 10.70 -11.70 -9.88
C GLY A 92 9.73 -12.70 -9.25
N LYS A 93 9.23 -12.43 -8.03
CA LYS A 93 8.24 -13.28 -7.33
C LYS A 93 6.84 -12.71 -7.52
N PHE A 94 5.86 -13.58 -7.62
CA PHE A 94 4.47 -13.22 -7.87
C PHE A 94 3.49 -14.11 -7.09
N GLU A 95 2.28 -13.61 -6.90
CA GLU A 95 1.13 -14.40 -6.48
C GLU A 95 0.00 -14.18 -7.48
N ALA A 96 -0.69 -15.25 -7.88
CA ALA A 96 -1.90 -15.17 -8.69
C ALA A 96 -3.09 -15.61 -7.85
N VAL A 97 -4.13 -14.78 -7.81
CA VAL A 97 -5.41 -15.03 -7.14
C VAL A 97 -6.48 -15.19 -8.21
N ARG A 98 -7.03 -16.39 -8.35
CA ARG A 98 -8.04 -16.72 -9.35
C ARG A 98 -9.42 -16.80 -8.73
N TYR A 99 -10.38 -16.22 -9.44
CA TYR A 99 -11.80 -16.13 -9.12
C TYR A 99 -12.63 -16.79 -10.23
N GLN A 100 -13.60 -17.61 -9.84
CA GLN A 100 -14.59 -18.17 -10.76
C GLN A 100 -15.73 -17.16 -10.98
N GLY A 101 -16.27 -17.09 -12.20
CA GLY A 101 -17.34 -16.16 -12.58
C GLY A 101 -16.87 -14.78 -13.06
N GLY A 102 -15.65 -14.36 -12.70
CA GLY A 102 -15.04 -13.10 -13.13
C GLY A 102 -14.20 -12.45 -12.02
N LEU A 103 -13.90 -11.16 -12.12
CA LEU A 103 -13.13 -10.43 -11.10
C LEU A 103 -14.04 -9.96 -9.95
N PRO A 104 -13.49 -9.56 -8.79
CA PRO A 104 -14.25 -8.84 -7.77
C PRO A 104 -14.97 -7.61 -8.35
N GLY A 105 -16.29 -7.54 -8.15
CA GLY A 105 -17.17 -6.51 -8.71
C GLY A 105 -17.50 -6.65 -10.19
N ASP A 106 -17.03 -7.70 -10.86
CA ASP A 106 -17.36 -8.04 -12.24
C ASP A 106 -17.51 -9.56 -12.41
N GLY A 107 -18.68 -10.07 -12.02
CA GLY A 107 -19.10 -11.45 -12.26
C GLY A 107 -18.74 -12.47 -11.17
N TRP A 108 -17.72 -12.23 -10.33
CA TRP A 108 -17.51 -13.08 -9.15
C TRP A 108 -18.65 -12.89 -8.14
N ASP A 109 -19.14 -14.00 -7.61
CA ASP A 109 -20.30 -14.08 -6.71
C ASP A 109 -19.96 -13.84 -5.23
N GLY A 110 -18.67 -13.74 -4.90
CA GLY A 110 -18.19 -13.55 -3.53
C GLY A 110 -17.89 -14.86 -2.78
N ASP A 111 -18.04 -16.04 -3.41
CA ASP A 111 -17.65 -17.30 -2.77
C ASP A 111 -16.13 -17.40 -2.66
N ARG A 112 -15.64 -17.32 -1.42
CA ARG A 112 -14.22 -17.38 -1.09
C ARG A 112 -13.65 -18.80 -1.11
N LYS A 113 -14.49 -19.84 -1.05
CA LYS A 113 -14.04 -21.24 -1.01
C LYS A 113 -13.40 -21.68 -2.32
N GLU A 114 -13.85 -21.08 -3.42
CA GLU A 114 -13.38 -21.39 -4.78
C GLU A 114 -12.19 -20.51 -5.22
N ILE A 115 -11.72 -19.59 -4.36
CA ILE A 115 -10.53 -18.79 -4.65
C ILE A 115 -9.31 -19.70 -4.64
N THR A 116 -8.54 -19.66 -5.73
CA THR A 116 -7.25 -20.36 -5.81
C THR A 116 -6.10 -19.35 -5.76
N ARG A 117 -5.11 -19.61 -4.91
CA ARG A 117 -3.85 -18.85 -4.85
C ARG A 117 -2.68 -19.70 -5.31
N VAL A 118 -1.84 -19.15 -6.18
CA VAL A 118 -0.65 -19.83 -6.70
C VAL A 118 0.53 -18.88 -6.72
N SER A 119 1.65 -19.29 -6.13
CA SER A 119 2.91 -18.56 -6.23
C SER A 119 3.53 -18.75 -7.61
N GLY A 120 4.13 -17.69 -8.13
CA GLY A 120 4.87 -17.70 -9.39
C GLY A 120 6.24 -17.07 -9.25
N SER A 121 7.12 -17.40 -10.18
CA SER A 121 8.44 -16.81 -10.28
C SER A 121 8.85 -16.63 -11.73
N ARG A 122 9.75 -15.67 -11.94
CA ARG A 122 10.38 -15.37 -13.22
C ARG A 122 11.88 -15.54 -13.09
N GLU A 123 12.49 -16.16 -14.10
CA GLU A 123 13.94 -16.24 -14.19
C GLU A 123 14.54 -14.88 -14.55
N GLN A 124 15.78 -14.64 -14.15
CA GLN A 124 16.43 -13.36 -14.39
C GLN A 124 16.61 -13.11 -15.89
N GLY A 125 16.12 -11.97 -16.38
CA GLY A 125 16.18 -11.60 -17.79
C GLY A 125 15.00 -12.08 -18.64
N GLU A 126 14.17 -12.97 -18.08
CA GLU A 126 12.90 -13.34 -18.71
C GLU A 126 11.83 -12.30 -18.42
N MET A 127 10.86 -12.17 -19.33
CA MET A 127 9.68 -11.32 -19.13
C MET A 127 8.45 -12.11 -18.70
N THR A 128 8.49 -13.45 -18.81
CA THR A 128 7.36 -14.32 -18.52
C THR A 128 7.44 -14.91 -17.11
N VAL A 129 6.35 -14.83 -16.36
CA VAL A 129 6.21 -15.46 -15.04
C VAL A 129 5.59 -16.83 -15.20
N VAL A 130 6.12 -17.84 -14.50
CA VAL A 130 5.55 -19.18 -14.46
C VAL A 130 4.87 -19.42 -13.11
N PHE A 131 3.62 -19.87 -13.15
CA PHE A 131 2.83 -20.30 -12.01
C PHE A 131 2.60 -21.80 -12.07
N ASN A 132 3.11 -22.53 -11.09
CA ASN A 132 2.95 -23.98 -11.01
C ASN A 132 1.86 -24.33 -9.99
N GLY A 133 0.67 -24.61 -10.48
CA GLY A 133 -0.43 -25.13 -9.67
C GLY A 133 -0.42 -26.66 -9.62
N PRO A 134 -1.20 -27.29 -8.72
CA PRO A 134 -1.23 -28.75 -8.57
C PRO A 134 -1.66 -29.52 -9.83
N LYS A 135 -2.44 -28.90 -10.71
CA LYS A 135 -3.03 -29.54 -11.91
C LYS A 135 -2.76 -28.79 -13.21
N SER A 136 -2.10 -27.63 -13.13
CA SER A 136 -1.94 -26.73 -14.27
C SER A 136 -0.66 -25.92 -14.12
N ARG A 137 -0.04 -25.62 -15.26
CA ARG A 137 1.01 -24.64 -15.38
C ARG A 137 0.46 -23.43 -16.12
N SER A 138 0.73 -22.23 -15.61
CA SER A 138 0.32 -20.99 -16.27
C SER A 138 1.53 -20.10 -16.53
N GLU A 139 1.53 -19.40 -17.65
CA GLU A 139 2.55 -18.43 -18.04
C GLU A 139 1.91 -17.05 -18.23
N ALA A 140 2.50 -16.00 -17.65
CA ALA A 140 2.01 -14.64 -17.80
C ALA A 140 3.10 -13.72 -18.39
N ASP A 141 2.77 -13.01 -19.46
CA ASP A 141 3.69 -12.11 -20.18
C ASP A 141 3.34 -10.62 -20.02
N GLY A 142 2.30 -10.31 -19.22
CA GLY A 142 1.80 -8.95 -19.01
C GLY A 142 0.62 -8.59 -19.91
N ALA A 143 0.51 -9.21 -21.08
CA ALA A 143 -0.63 -9.06 -21.99
C ALA A 143 -1.68 -10.16 -21.77
N LYS A 144 -1.24 -11.38 -21.45
CA LYS A 144 -2.09 -12.54 -21.24
C LYS A 144 -1.53 -13.46 -20.15
N ILE A 145 -2.41 -14.34 -19.66
CA ILE A 145 -2.05 -15.56 -18.95
C ILE A 145 -2.48 -16.74 -19.82
N PHE A 146 -1.53 -17.58 -20.20
CA PHE A 146 -1.76 -18.84 -20.87
C PHE A 146 -1.86 -19.95 -19.82
N VAL A 147 -2.96 -20.69 -19.81
CA VAL A 147 -3.17 -21.79 -18.86
C VAL A 147 -3.11 -23.13 -19.60
N THR A 148 -2.17 -23.97 -19.21
CA THR A 148 -1.97 -25.32 -19.75
C THR A 148 -2.21 -26.35 -18.66
N GLN A 149 -3.10 -27.32 -18.92
CA GLN A 149 -3.25 -28.46 -18.01
C GLN A 149 -2.02 -29.36 -18.14
N MET A 150 -1.52 -29.89 -17.02
CA MET A 150 -0.31 -30.73 -17.03
C MET A 150 -0.48 -31.89 -18.02
N HIS A 151 0.48 -32.04 -18.94
CA HIS A 151 0.51 -33.06 -20.00
C HIS A 151 -0.64 -32.99 -21.03
N LYS A 152 -1.28 -31.83 -21.20
CA LYS A 152 -2.36 -31.63 -22.17
C LYS A 152 -2.24 -30.31 -22.91
N GLU A 153 -3.12 -30.13 -23.89
CA GLU A 153 -3.30 -28.90 -24.65
C GLU A 153 -3.70 -27.70 -23.78
N PRO A 154 -3.44 -26.46 -24.24
CA PRO A 154 -3.94 -25.23 -23.61
C PRO A 154 -5.45 -25.30 -23.35
N VAL A 155 -5.84 -24.82 -22.16
CA VAL A 155 -7.23 -24.88 -21.68
C VAL A 155 -7.90 -23.52 -21.65
N MET A 156 -7.14 -22.42 -21.49
CA MET A 156 -7.69 -21.07 -21.37
C MET A 156 -6.61 -20.00 -21.57
N ASP A 157 -7.00 -18.91 -22.25
CA ASP A 157 -6.25 -17.66 -22.29
C ASP A 157 -7.01 -16.59 -21.51
N LEU A 158 -6.35 -15.95 -20.54
CA LEU A 158 -6.87 -14.77 -19.85
C LEU A 158 -6.18 -13.53 -20.41
N LYS A 159 -6.93 -12.58 -20.96
CA LYS A 159 -6.40 -11.32 -21.48
C LYS A 159 -6.31 -10.28 -20.37
N ARG A 160 -5.30 -9.43 -20.42
CA ARG A 160 -5.17 -8.26 -19.53
C ARG A 160 -6.45 -7.42 -19.57
N ALA A 161 -6.95 -7.08 -18.40
CA ALA A 161 -8.08 -6.18 -18.21
C ALA A 161 -7.59 -4.87 -17.60
N TYR A 162 -8.14 -3.77 -18.10
CA TYR A 162 -7.98 -2.44 -17.53
C TYR A 162 -9.36 -1.96 -17.13
N ARG A 163 -9.57 -1.78 -15.82
CA ARG A 163 -10.83 -1.28 -15.27
C ARG A 163 -10.62 0.12 -14.73
N GLU A 164 -11.64 0.95 -14.94
CA GLU A 164 -11.72 2.29 -14.37
C GLU A 164 -13.00 2.39 -13.55
N SER A 165 -12.97 3.24 -12.53
CA SER A 165 -14.17 3.52 -11.74
C SER A 165 -15.22 4.24 -12.60
N SER A 166 -16.49 3.86 -12.45
CA SER A 166 -17.60 4.57 -13.08
C SER A 166 -17.83 5.99 -12.53
N THR A 167 -17.22 6.32 -11.38
CA THR A 167 -17.25 7.68 -10.80
C THR A 167 -15.92 8.41 -10.96
N LEU A 168 -14.98 7.88 -11.75
CA LEU A 168 -13.69 8.55 -12.01
C LEU A 168 -13.93 9.88 -12.74
N ASN A 169 -13.27 10.95 -12.29
CA ASN A 169 -13.43 12.32 -12.75
C ASN A 169 -14.87 12.85 -12.61
N ALA A 170 -15.67 12.31 -11.69
CA ALA A 170 -17.01 12.82 -11.42
C ALA A 170 -16.92 14.31 -11.07
N SER A 171 -17.65 15.12 -11.83
CA SER A 171 -17.71 16.56 -11.58
C SER A 171 -18.45 16.82 -10.26
N PRO A 172 -18.01 17.81 -9.47
CA PRO A 172 -18.76 18.22 -8.30
C PRO A 172 -20.17 18.66 -8.73
N PRO A 173 -21.24 18.17 -8.07
CA PRO A 173 -22.59 18.66 -8.35
C PRO A 173 -22.77 20.10 -7.86
N ASP A 174 -23.84 20.75 -8.30
CA ASP A 174 -24.19 22.11 -7.86
C ASP A 174 -24.29 22.18 -6.33
N GLY A 175 -23.68 23.20 -5.74
CA GLY A 175 -23.64 23.41 -4.29
C GLY A 175 -22.62 22.54 -3.54
N ALA A 176 -21.85 21.69 -4.23
CA ALA A 176 -20.73 20.98 -3.61
C ALA A 176 -19.60 21.95 -3.21
N VAL A 177 -19.00 21.70 -2.05
CA VAL A 177 -17.73 22.30 -1.66
C VAL A 177 -16.62 21.51 -2.35
N VAL A 178 -15.86 22.17 -3.20
CA VAL A 178 -14.65 21.60 -3.77
C VAL A 178 -13.51 21.78 -2.78
N LEU A 179 -12.98 20.68 -2.24
CA LEU A 179 -11.84 20.69 -1.33
C LEU A 179 -10.51 20.61 -2.07
N PHE A 180 -10.45 19.92 -3.21
CA PHE A 180 -9.25 19.87 -4.03
C PHE A 180 -9.56 19.48 -5.48
N ASP A 181 -9.20 20.30 -6.46
CA ASP A 181 -9.48 20.05 -7.89
C ASP A 181 -8.24 19.74 -8.73
N GLY A 182 -7.04 19.87 -8.14
CA GLY A 182 -5.76 19.77 -8.85
C GLY A 182 -5.50 20.90 -9.86
N LYS A 183 -6.35 21.93 -9.90
CA LYS A 183 -6.31 23.05 -10.85
C LYS A 183 -6.29 24.44 -10.19
N GLY A 184 -6.33 24.50 -8.86
CA GLY A 184 -6.09 25.73 -8.09
C GLY A 184 -6.88 25.81 -6.79
N VAL A 185 -7.96 25.04 -6.65
CA VAL A 185 -8.71 24.95 -5.38
C VAL A 185 -7.96 24.02 -4.43
N ASN A 186 -7.67 24.53 -3.24
CA ASN A 186 -7.11 23.76 -2.14
C ASN A 186 -7.73 24.20 -0.80
N GLY A 187 -8.76 23.47 -0.38
CA GLY A 187 -9.40 23.58 0.94
C GLY A 187 -8.65 22.85 2.07
N PHE A 188 -7.43 22.38 1.82
CA PHE A 188 -6.54 21.80 2.81
C PHE A 188 -5.39 22.78 3.13
N PRO A 189 -5.53 23.63 4.17
CA PRO A 189 -4.54 24.63 4.49
C PRO A 189 -3.18 23.99 4.79
N LYS A 190 -2.12 24.58 4.24
CA LYS A 190 -0.72 24.13 4.38
C LYS A 190 -0.43 22.73 3.80
N ALA A 191 -1.38 22.14 3.06
CA ALA A 191 -1.12 20.87 2.39
C ALA A 191 -0.05 21.01 1.32
N ARG A 192 0.74 19.95 1.13
CA ARG A 192 1.75 19.88 0.07
C ARG A 192 1.11 19.30 -1.18
N VAL A 193 1.58 19.75 -2.33
CA VAL A 193 1.15 19.28 -3.65
C VAL A 193 2.41 18.87 -4.43
N THR A 194 2.33 17.79 -5.20
CA THR A 194 3.44 17.38 -6.08
C THR A 194 3.62 18.40 -7.22
N PRO A 195 4.78 18.43 -7.89
CA PRO A 195 4.96 19.24 -9.10
C PRO A 195 3.89 18.96 -10.18
N GLY A 196 3.35 17.73 -10.22
CA GLY A 196 2.27 17.32 -11.12
C GLY A 196 0.85 17.64 -10.62
N GLY A 197 0.68 18.48 -9.59
CA GLY A 197 -0.64 18.94 -9.15
C GLY A 197 -1.45 17.94 -8.32
N LEU A 198 -0.80 16.92 -7.74
CA LEU A 198 -1.48 15.93 -6.89
C LEU A 198 -1.30 16.25 -5.41
N LEU A 199 -2.39 16.16 -4.64
CA LEU A 199 -2.36 16.38 -3.20
C LEU A 199 -1.55 15.26 -2.51
N ILE A 200 -0.70 15.66 -1.57
CA ILE A 200 0.13 14.76 -0.76
C ILE A 200 -0.57 14.47 0.58
N GLU A 201 -0.39 13.26 1.10
CA GLU A 201 -0.97 12.80 2.36
C GLU A 201 -0.65 13.67 3.59
N GLY A 202 -1.45 13.53 4.65
CA GLY A 202 -1.27 14.24 5.93
C GLY A 202 -1.90 15.63 5.94
N CYS A 203 -3.10 15.77 5.37
CA CYS A 203 -3.78 17.04 5.24
C CYS A 203 -5.18 17.01 5.87
N THR A 204 -5.59 18.14 6.43
CA THR A 204 -6.88 18.32 7.12
C THR A 204 -7.61 19.46 6.44
N SER A 205 -8.89 19.28 6.11
CA SER A 205 -9.69 20.34 5.51
C SER A 205 -9.90 21.49 6.50
N GLU A 206 -9.95 22.72 5.98
CA GLU A 206 -10.35 23.89 6.78
C GLU A 206 -11.82 23.82 7.18
N GLU A 207 -12.67 23.47 6.20
CA GLU A 207 -14.09 23.29 6.43
C GLU A 207 -14.39 22.05 7.27
N LYS A 208 -15.46 22.15 8.06
CA LYS A 208 -15.99 21.09 8.91
C LYS A 208 -17.38 20.68 8.45
N PHE A 209 -17.66 19.39 8.56
CA PHE A 209 -18.87 18.76 8.05
C PHE A 209 -19.57 17.95 9.14
N ALA A 210 -20.91 17.97 9.12
CA ALA A 210 -21.76 17.04 9.86
C ALA A 210 -22.16 15.92 8.89
N ASP A 211 -23.46 15.73 8.68
CA ASP A 211 -24.00 14.85 7.65
C ASP A 211 -23.56 15.35 6.27
N CYS A 212 -22.98 14.47 5.46
CA CYS A 212 -22.48 14.83 4.14
C CYS A 212 -22.33 13.62 3.21
N THR A 213 -22.22 13.92 1.92
CA THR A 213 -21.73 12.99 0.90
C THR A 213 -20.39 13.49 0.39
N ILE A 214 -19.42 12.61 0.19
CA ILE A 214 -18.04 12.94 -0.19
C ILE A 214 -17.65 12.12 -1.41
N HIS A 215 -17.00 12.77 -2.36
CA HIS A 215 -16.24 12.10 -3.41
C HIS A 215 -14.75 12.38 -3.22
N LEU A 216 -13.92 11.37 -3.44
CA LEU A 216 -12.48 11.55 -3.56
C LEU A 216 -11.87 10.52 -4.50
N GLU A 217 -10.83 10.96 -5.21
CA GLU A 217 -9.97 10.07 -5.97
C GLU A 217 -8.62 9.90 -5.28
N PHE A 218 -8.15 8.67 -5.22
CA PHE A 218 -6.87 8.34 -4.62
C PHE A 218 -6.10 7.33 -5.47
N ARG A 219 -4.77 7.39 -5.38
CA ARG A 219 -3.86 6.48 -6.06
C ARG A 219 -2.85 5.93 -5.07
N LEU A 220 -2.84 4.61 -4.95
CA LEU A 220 -1.93 3.88 -4.07
C LEU A 220 -0.57 3.69 -4.76
N PRO A 221 0.54 3.79 -4.04
CA PRO A 221 1.86 3.54 -4.60
C PRO A 221 2.07 2.05 -4.88
N TYR A 222 2.91 1.73 -5.86
CA TYR A 222 3.38 0.37 -6.05
C TYR A 222 4.55 0.11 -5.10
N MET A 223 4.41 -0.92 -4.25
CA MET A 223 5.38 -1.27 -3.20
C MET A 223 5.57 -2.79 -3.13
N PRO A 224 6.19 -3.42 -4.15
CA PRO A 224 6.14 -4.87 -4.34
C PRO A 224 6.79 -5.67 -3.22
N THR A 225 7.70 -5.07 -2.43
CA THR A 225 8.35 -5.73 -1.28
C THR A 225 7.71 -5.39 0.06
N ALA A 226 6.73 -4.49 0.11
CA ALA A 226 6.02 -4.12 1.34
C ALA A 226 4.81 -5.03 1.61
N ARG A 227 4.49 -5.27 2.89
CA ARG A 227 3.38 -6.13 3.31
C ARG A 227 2.59 -5.52 4.46
N GLY A 228 1.38 -6.04 4.66
CA GLY A 228 0.48 -5.61 5.73
C GLY A 228 0.23 -4.10 5.72
N GLN A 229 0.13 -3.49 6.90
CA GLN A 229 -0.11 -2.05 7.08
C GLN A 229 1.05 -1.16 6.59
N GLY A 230 2.17 -1.73 6.12
CA GLY A 230 3.27 -0.99 5.51
C GLY A 230 3.14 -0.84 3.98
N ARG A 231 2.12 -1.42 3.35
CA ARG A 231 1.96 -1.46 1.89
C ARG A 231 0.92 -0.43 1.43
N GLY A 232 1.37 0.80 1.16
CA GLY A 232 0.50 1.84 0.58
C GLY A 232 -0.61 2.36 1.52
N ASN A 233 -0.36 2.40 2.83
CA ASN A 233 -1.35 2.74 3.85
C ASN A 233 -1.63 4.24 3.96
N SER A 234 -2.92 4.59 4.05
CA SER A 234 -3.50 5.87 4.42
C SER A 234 -4.97 5.64 4.84
N GLY A 235 -5.76 6.70 4.98
CA GLY A 235 -7.20 6.60 5.21
C GLY A 235 -7.85 7.97 5.11
N ILE A 236 -9.14 7.99 4.77
CA ILE A 236 -9.97 9.17 4.94
C ILE A 236 -10.71 9.08 6.27
N TYR A 237 -10.50 10.07 7.12
CA TYR A 237 -11.17 10.21 8.40
C TYR A 237 -12.32 11.21 8.27
N LEU A 238 -13.54 10.68 8.39
CA LEU A 238 -14.79 11.43 8.46
C LEU A 238 -14.87 12.14 9.80
N GLN A 239 -15.08 13.45 9.78
CA GLN A 239 -14.97 14.35 10.94
C GLN A 239 -13.63 14.28 11.70
N GLY A 240 -12.56 13.77 11.08
CA GLY A 240 -11.30 13.50 11.76
C GLY A 240 -11.40 12.37 12.81
N ARG A 241 -12.45 11.54 12.74
CA ARG A 241 -12.83 10.55 13.77
C ARG A 241 -12.96 9.13 13.24
N TYR A 242 -13.57 8.95 12.06
CA TYR A 242 -13.97 7.63 11.57
C TYR A 242 -13.29 7.31 10.23
N GLU A 243 -12.49 6.27 10.20
CA GLU A 243 -11.61 5.92 9.08
C GLU A 243 -12.29 4.97 8.11
N VAL A 244 -12.39 5.42 6.85
CA VAL A 244 -12.47 4.51 5.71
C VAL A 244 -11.05 4.27 5.22
N GLN A 245 -10.61 3.03 5.37
CA GLN A 245 -9.22 2.64 5.21
C GLN A 245 -8.76 2.71 3.74
N MET A 246 -7.52 3.12 3.52
CA MET A 246 -6.84 3.00 2.21
C MET A 246 -5.56 2.20 2.37
N LEU A 247 -5.43 1.12 1.61
CA LEU A 247 -4.26 0.26 1.67
C LEU A 247 -4.10 -0.43 0.33
N ASP A 248 -2.88 -0.66 -0.16
CA ASP A 248 -2.69 -1.52 -1.34
C ASP A 248 -3.07 -2.96 -0.98
N SER A 249 -4.34 -3.23 -1.22
CA SER A 249 -5.04 -4.47 -0.88
C SER A 249 -5.38 -5.25 -2.14
N PHE A 250 -4.77 -4.92 -3.27
CA PHE A 250 -4.95 -5.66 -4.52
C PHE A 250 -4.54 -7.13 -4.32
N GLY A 251 -5.45 -8.06 -4.63
CA GLY A 251 -5.27 -9.50 -4.37
C GLY A 251 -5.42 -9.94 -2.91
N LEU A 252 -5.77 -9.05 -1.98
CA LEU A 252 -6.02 -9.40 -0.58
C LEU A 252 -7.49 -9.76 -0.32
N GLU A 253 -7.80 -10.13 0.92
CA GLU A 253 -9.11 -10.66 1.31
C GLU A 253 -10.20 -9.59 1.48
N GLY A 254 -9.84 -8.31 1.58
CA GLY A 254 -10.77 -7.23 1.92
C GLY A 254 -11.18 -7.30 3.40
N LYS A 255 -10.21 -7.27 4.31
CA LYS A 255 -10.47 -7.20 5.77
C LYS A 255 -10.86 -5.80 6.23
N ASP A 256 -11.27 -5.68 7.48
CA ASP A 256 -11.73 -4.45 8.12
C ASP A 256 -10.61 -3.40 8.28
N ASN A 257 -9.35 -3.80 8.15
CA ASN A 257 -8.17 -2.94 8.16
C ASN A 257 -7.45 -2.89 6.79
N GLU A 258 -8.11 -3.35 5.74
CA GLU A 258 -7.67 -3.27 4.34
C GLU A 258 -8.50 -2.23 3.57
N CYS A 259 -8.17 -1.96 2.30
CA CYS A 259 -8.81 -0.90 1.50
C CYS A 259 -10.34 -1.02 1.53
N GLY A 260 -11.01 0.07 1.89
CA GLY A 260 -12.46 0.14 1.97
C GLY A 260 -13.03 -0.38 3.28
N GLY A 261 -12.24 -1.00 4.16
CA GLY A 261 -12.65 -1.33 5.52
C GLY A 261 -13.03 -0.11 6.33
N ILE A 262 -14.07 -0.23 7.14
CA ILE A 262 -14.29 0.71 8.24
C ILE A 262 -13.37 0.24 9.35
N TYR A 263 -12.29 0.98 9.63
CA TYR A 263 -11.11 0.42 10.29
C TYR A 263 -11.44 -0.29 11.61
N LYS A 264 -11.23 -1.62 11.64
CA LYS A 264 -11.55 -2.53 12.78
C LYS A 264 -13.01 -2.54 13.23
N VAL A 265 -13.93 -2.13 12.36
CA VAL A 265 -15.38 -2.11 12.60
C VAL A 265 -16.11 -3.01 11.62
N ALA A 266 -15.83 -2.88 10.32
CA ALA A 266 -16.51 -3.66 9.29
C ALA A 266 -15.62 -3.96 8.09
N GLN A 267 -15.66 -5.21 7.63
CA GLN A 267 -15.05 -5.65 6.38
C GLN A 267 -15.89 -5.18 5.18
N PRO A 268 -15.28 -4.70 4.08
CA PRO A 268 -16.03 -4.42 2.86
C PRO A 268 -16.70 -5.70 2.32
N LYS A 269 -17.90 -5.58 1.76
CA LYS A 269 -18.62 -6.71 1.14
C LYS A 269 -17.79 -7.40 0.04
N VAL A 270 -17.00 -6.62 -0.67
CA VAL A 270 -16.10 -7.07 -1.74
C VAL A 270 -14.85 -6.20 -1.74
N ASN A 271 -13.68 -6.82 -1.89
CA ASN A 271 -12.44 -6.08 -2.10
C ASN A 271 -12.43 -5.48 -3.51
N MET A 272 -12.69 -4.18 -3.61
CA MET A 272 -12.71 -3.43 -4.87
C MET A 272 -11.43 -2.65 -5.13
N CYS A 273 -10.34 -2.99 -4.43
CA CYS A 273 -9.04 -2.38 -4.69
C CYS A 273 -8.52 -2.83 -6.07
N PHE A 274 -8.36 -1.88 -6.98
CA PHE A 274 -7.62 -2.03 -8.22
C PHE A 274 -6.11 -2.13 -7.98
N PRO A 275 -5.32 -2.57 -8.98
CA PRO A 275 -3.86 -2.60 -8.86
C PRO A 275 -3.27 -1.24 -8.49
N PRO A 276 -2.16 -1.19 -7.74
CA PRO A 276 -1.52 0.08 -7.39
C PRO A 276 -1.12 0.86 -8.65
N LEU A 277 -0.98 2.18 -8.49
CA LEU A 277 -0.83 3.16 -9.58
C LEU A 277 -2.07 3.35 -10.47
N SER A 278 -3.17 2.63 -10.23
CA SER A 278 -4.49 2.95 -10.77
C SER A 278 -5.20 4.00 -9.92
N TRP A 279 -5.94 4.91 -10.54
CA TRP A 279 -6.83 5.80 -9.81
C TRP A 279 -8.05 5.02 -9.31
N GLN A 280 -8.43 5.30 -8.07
CA GLN A 280 -9.57 4.71 -7.40
C GLN A 280 -10.48 5.80 -6.87
N THR A 281 -11.77 5.50 -6.73
CA THR A 281 -12.73 6.44 -6.15
C THR A 281 -13.35 5.90 -4.87
N TYR A 282 -13.57 6.80 -3.92
CA TYR A 282 -14.56 6.62 -2.89
C TYR A 282 -15.69 7.62 -3.07
N ASP A 283 -16.91 7.09 -3.03
CA ASP A 283 -18.14 7.87 -2.88
C ASP A 283 -18.76 7.46 -1.54
N ILE A 284 -18.74 8.37 -0.58
CA ILE A 284 -19.08 8.10 0.83
C ILE A 284 -20.33 8.89 1.19
N ASP A 285 -21.34 8.21 1.71
CA ASP A 285 -22.46 8.86 2.38
C ASP A 285 -22.31 8.70 3.90
N PHE A 286 -22.17 9.82 4.61
CA PHE A 286 -21.89 9.87 6.03
C PHE A 286 -23.03 10.53 6.81
N THR A 287 -23.37 9.95 7.95
CA THR A 287 -24.30 10.52 8.93
C THR A 287 -23.57 10.61 10.26
N ALA A 288 -23.49 11.80 10.83
CA ALA A 288 -22.77 12.05 12.08
C ALA A 288 -23.46 11.37 13.27
N ALA A 289 -22.66 11.04 14.30
CA ALA A 289 -23.19 10.58 15.56
C ALA A 289 -24.10 11.65 16.19
N LYS A 290 -25.17 11.22 16.87
CA LYS A 290 -26.12 12.13 17.51
C LYS A 290 -25.91 12.14 19.02
N PHE A 291 -26.08 13.31 19.61
CA PHE A 291 -25.94 13.55 21.05
C PHE A 291 -27.15 14.31 21.57
N ASP A 292 -27.52 14.06 22.82
CA ASP A 292 -28.53 14.86 23.50
C ASP A 292 -27.95 16.18 24.06
N ALA A 293 -28.81 17.01 24.65
CA ALA A 293 -28.42 18.31 25.21
C ALA A 293 -27.42 18.20 26.38
N SER A 294 -27.29 17.03 27.02
CA SER A 294 -26.32 16.78 28.08
C SER A 294 -24.94 16.35 27.54
N GLY A 295 -24.82 16.16 26.22
CA GLY A 295 -23.62 15.66 25.57
C GLY A 295 -23.49 14.13 25.59
N LYS A 296 -24.55 13.41 25.96
CA LYS A 296 -24.56 11.94 25.90
C LYS A 296 -24.89 11.48 24.48
N LYS A 297 -24.10 10.54 23.96
CA LYS A 297 -24.33 9.92 22.65
C LYS A 297 -25.65 9.14 22.66
N ILE A 298 -26.50 9.40 21.67
CA ILE A 298 -27.81 8.76 21.48
C ILE A 298 -27.91 7.97 20.16
N ALA A 299 -27.00 8.19 19.22
CA ALA A 299 -26.87 7.36 18.02
C ALA A 299 -25.42 7.33 17.50
N ASN A 300 -25.01 6.18 16.96
CA ASN A 300 -23.72 6.02 16.29
C ASN A 300 -23.69 6.80 14.97
N ALA A 301 -22.48 7.19 14.56
CA ALA A 301 -22.26 7.63 13.19
C ALA A 301 -22.54 6.46 12.24
N LYS A 302 -22.99 6.76 11.01
CA LYS A 302 -23.26 5.76 10.00
C LYS A 302 -22.57 6.10 8.69
N VAL A 303 -22.19 5.07 7.95
CA VAL A 303 -21.52 5.25 6.66
C VAL A 303 -22.00 4.24 5.63
N SER A 304 -22.21 4.71 4.40
CA SER A 304 -22.27 3.89 3.20
C SER A 304 -21.10 4.27 2.30
N VAL A 305 -20.46 3.28 1.69
CA VAL A 305 -19.26 3.53 0.85
C VAL A 305 -19.43 2.77 -0.46
N LYS A 306 -19.22 3.49 -1.56
CA LYS A 306 -18.89 2.88 -2.86
C LYS A 306 -17.39 3.01 -3.10
N HIS A 307 -16.77 1.92 -3.51
CA HIS A 307 -15.38 1.88 -3.95
C HIS A 307 -15.37 1.52 -5.43
N ASN A 308 -14.84 2.40 -6.27
CA ASN A 308 -14.83 2.24 -7.71
C ASN A 308 -16.25 2.03 -8.30
N GLY A 309 -17.23 2.77 -7.78
CA GLY A 309 -18.63 2.68 -8.19
C GLY A 309 -19.43 1.50 -7.61
N VAL A 310 -18.76 0.54 -6.95
CA VAL A 310 -19.40 -0.64 -6.35
C VAL A 310 -19.65 -0.41 -4.86
N ILE A 311 -20.88 -0.68 -4.41
CA ILE A 311 -21.25 -0.59 -2.99
C ILE A 311 -20.49 -1.65 -2.18
N ILE A 312 -19.65 -1.19 -1.26
CA ILE A 312 -18.88 -2.07 -0.34
C ILE A 312 -19.38 -2.00 1.10
N HIS A 313 -20.12 -0.95 1.46
CA HIS A 313 -20.78 -0.77 2.76
C HIS A 313 -22.14 -0.09 2.57
N GLU A 314 -23.15 -0.52 3.32
CA GLU A 314 -24.48 0.09 3.34
C GLU A 314 -24.91 0.35 4.78
N ASN A 315 -25.00 1.63 5.15
CA ASN A 315 -25.51 2.10 6.45
C ASN A 315 -24.84 1.43 7.67
N VAL A 316 -23.54 1.22 7.61
CA VAL A 316 -22.75 0.60 8.68
C VAL A 316 -22.63 1.56 9.84
N GLU A 317 -22.97 1.11 11.05
CA GLU A 317 -22.77 1.90 12.27
C GLU A 317 -21.31 1.87 12.72
N ILE A 318 -20.79 3.03 13.12
CA ILE A 318 -19.44 3.19 13.65
C ILE A 318 -19.56 3.54 15.13
N PRO A 319 -19.26 2.60 16.04
CA PRO A 319 -19.60 2.75 17.45
C PRO A 319 -18.71 3.76 18.17
N ASN A 320 -17.47 3.98 17.72
CA ASN A 320 -16.50 4.87 18.34
C ASN A 320 -15.53 5.43 17.27
N THR A 321 -14.70 6.41 17.64
CA THR A 321 -13.57 6.84 16.80
C THR A 321 -12.64 5.67 16.49
N THR A 322 -12.05 5.65 15.29
CA THR A 322 -11.23 4.52 14.82
C THR A 322 -9.75 4.90 14.70
N GLY A 323 -8.89 3.88 14.75
CA GLY A 323 -7.49 3.98 14.35
C GLY A 323 -6.73 5.15 14.97
N SER A 324 -6.00 5.86 14.11
CA SER A 324 -5.15 6.99 14.49
C SER A 324 -5.87 8.33 14.34
N ALA A 325 -7.19 8.36 14.58
CA ALA A 325 -8.01 9.56 14.46
C ALA A 325 -7.36 10.78 15.14
N PRO A 326 -7.21 11.92 14.44
CA PRO A 326 -6.66 13.14 15.04
C PRO A 326 -7.59 13.76 16.07
N ILE A 327 -8.88 13.44 16.04
CA ILE A 327 -9.87 13.84 17.04
C ILE A 327 -10.37 12.58 17.75
N LYS A 328 -10.04 12.44 19.04
CA LYS A 328 -10.36 11.24 19.84
C LYS A 328 -11.76 11.27 20.44
N ASP A 329 -12.25 12.45 20.78
CA ASP A 329 -13.56 12.59 21.39
C ASP A 329 -14.64 12.75 20.32
N GLU A 330 -15.70 11.95 20.43
CA GLU A 330 -16.92 12.18 19.67
C GLU A 330 -17.73 13.33 20.29
N SER A 331 -18.35 14.14 19.44
CA SER A 331 -19.26 15.20 19.89
C SER A 331 -20.26 15.55 18.79
N ALA A 332 -21.29 16.33 19.15
CA ALA A 332 -22.25 16.86 18.18
C ALA A 332 -21.62 17.85 17.17
N ALA A 333 -20.40 18.31 17.44
CA ALA A 333 -19.75 19.31 16.59
C ALA A 333 -19.31 18.70 15.25
N PRO A 334 -19.54 19.41 14.13
CA PRO A 334 -18.94 19.09 12.84
C PRO A 334 -17.42 18.94 12.94
N GLY A 335 -16.84 18.09 12.09
CA GLY A 335 -15.40 17.86 12.05
C GLY A 335 -14.84 17.92 10.62
N PRO A 336 -13.51 18.04 10.47
CA PRO A 336 -12.88 18.13 9.16
C PRO A 336 -12.84 16.79 8.44
N ILE A 337 -12.51 16.81 7.16
CA ILE A 337 -11.98 15.64 6.45
C ILE A 337 -10.47 15.60 6.67
N PHE A 338 -9.95 14.45 7.10
CA PHE A 338 -8.51 14.25 7.29
C PHE A 338 -8.01 13.08 6.43
N LEU A 339 -6.94 13.31 5.68
CA LEU A 339 -6.24 12.29 4.89
C LEU A 339 -4.94 11.91 5.59
N GLN A 340 -4.86 10.67 6.04
CA GLN A 340 -3.79 10.22 6.93
C GLN A 340 -2.42 10.15 6.23
N ASN A 341 -1.38 10.58 6.93
CA ASN A 341 0.01 10.24 6.56
C ASN A 341 0.49 9.04 7.38
N HIS A 342 0.64 7.88 6.74
CA HIS A 342 1.23 6.68 7.33
C HIS A 342 2.65 6.39 6.79
N GLY A 343 3.32 7.40 6.23
CA GLY A 343 4.65 7.28 5.63
C GLY A 343 4.66 6.59 4.27
N ASN A 344 3.50 6.41 3.63
CA ASN A 344 3.37 5.89 2.27
C ASN A 344 2.87 6.99 1.34
N PRO A 345 3.42 7.11 0.12
CA PRO A 345 3.10 8.21 -0.78
C PRO A 345 1.79 7.97 -1.57
N VAL A 346 0.66 7.94 -0.86
CA VAL A 346 -0.68 7.96 -1.47
C VAL A 346 -0.96 9.35 -2.06
N ARG A 347 -1.58 9.42 -3.23
CA ARG A 347 -1.87 10.68 -3.92
C ARG A 347 -3.35 10.87 -4.09
N TYR A 348 -3.81 12.11 -4.01
CA TYR A 348 -5.23 12.44 -4.14
C TYR A 348 -5.47 13.51 -5.20
N ARG A 349 -6.68 13.48 -5.74
CA ARG A 349 -7.25 14.53 -6.59
C ARG A 349 -8.78 14.49 -6.50
N ASN A 350 -9.42 15.50 -7.08
CA ASN A 350 -10.88 15.56 -7.26
C ASN A 350 -11.65 15.21 -5.96
N ILE A 351 -11.56 16.11 -4.98
CA ILE A 351 -12.19 15.94 -3.68
C ILE A 351 -13.28 16.99 -3.53
N TRP A 352 -14.51 16.56 -3.34
CA TRP A 352 -15.63 17.45 -3.11
C TRP A 352 -16.64 16.86 -2.12
N VAL A 353 -17.40 17.74 -1.46
CA VAL A 353 -18.33 17.40 -0.39
C VAL A 353 -19.66 18.10 -0.58
N VAL A 354 -20.77 17.37 -0.45
CA VAL A 354 -22.14 17.89 -0.44
C VAL A 354 -22.68 17.79 0.98
N ARG A 355 -23.17 18.89 1.53
CA ARG A 355 -23.82 18.91 2.86
C ARG A 355 -25.23 18.31 2.75
N LYS A 356 -25.67 17.62 3.81
CA LYS A 356 -27.04 17.08 3.92
C LYS A 356 -27.86 17.84 4.94
#